data_AF-A0A2U8E3D2-F1
#
_entry.id   AF-A0A2U8E3D2-F1
#
_cell.length_a   1.000
_cell.length_b   1.000
_cell.length_c   1.000
_cell.angle_alpha   90.00
_cell.angle_beta   90.00
_cell.angle_gamma   90.00
#
_symmetry.space_group_name_H-M   'P 1'
#
loop_
_entity.id
_entity.type
_entity.pdbx_description
1 polymer ?
#
loop_
_entity_poly.entity_id
_entity_poly.type
_entity_poly.pdbx_seq_one_letter_code
_entity_poly.pdbx_strand_id
1 'polypeptide(L)'
;MSGYDRGNSHLNKNLMAVLDAAPNVVAAMNGHMHYNEVATHKGITCIQNPAFAEWPNAYRMCRVYPDRMEWEVRQLPNRGLIREEFIPELALAWQLSTDEGDLAGTVNLAPRAKK
;
A
#
# COMPACT_ATOMS: atom_id res chain seq x y z
N MET A 1 -0.75 12.49 -4.08
CA MET A 1 -2.16 12.13 -4.36
C MET A 1 -2.33 10.70 -3.90
N SER A 2 -3.55 10.21 -3.61
CA SER A 2 -3.71 8.79 -3.31
C SER A 2 -4.99 8.21 -3.91
N GLY A 3 -4.99 6.89 -4.09
CA GLY A 3 -6.03 6.03 -4.65
C GLY A 3 -6.27 6.15 -6.15
N TYR A 4 -7.17 5.29 -6.63
CA TYR A 4 -7.45 5.10 -8.06
C TYR A 4 -8.08 6.33 -8.74
N ASP A 5 -8.75 7.20 -7.97
CA ASP A 5 -9.37 8.44 -8.48
C ASP A 5 -8.34 9.56 -8.73
N ARG A 6 -7.08 9.42 -8.28
CA ARG A 6 -5.93 10.35 -8.42
C ARG A 6 -6.17 11.83 -8.04
N GLY A 7 -7.39 12.29 -7.82
CA GLY A 7 -7.75 13.68 -7.48
C GLY A 7 -7.99 13.90 -5.99
N ASN A 8 -8.31 12.85 -5.23
CA ASN A 8 -8.67 12.94 -3.81
C ASN A 8 -7.85 11.98 -2.97
N SER A 9 -7.17 12.48 -1.93
CA SER A 9 -6.48 11.60 -0.99
C SER A 9 -7.48 10.76 -0.19
N HIS A 10 -7.35 9.44 -0.25
CA HIS A 10 -8.10 8.50 0.58
C HIS A 10 -7.56 8.40 2.02
N LEU A 11 -6.53 9.16 2.38
CA LEU A 11 -6.01 9.16 3.74
C LEU A 11 -7.03 9.81 4.69
N ASN A 12 -7.45 9.05 5.71
CA ASN A 12 -8.35 9.56 6.73
C ASN A 12 -7.66 10.64 7.58
N LYS A 13 -8.14 11.89 7.49
CA LYS A 13 -7.52 13.05 8.17
C LYS A 13 -7.41 12.88 9.68
N ASN A 14 -8.43 12.31 10.32
CA ASN A 14 -8.45 12.13 11.78
C ASN A 14 -7.42 11.07 12.20
N LEU A 15 -7.36 9.96 11.47
CA LEU A 15 -6.35 8.92 11.70
C LEU A 15 -4.94 9.49 11.48
N MET A 16 -4.72 10.23 10.39
CA MET A 16 -3.41 10.80 10.11
C MET A 16 -2.96 11.79 11.18
N ALA A 17 -3.87 12.55 11.80
CA ALA A 17 -3.55 13.41 12.93
C ALA A 17 -3.08 12.61 14.16
N VAL A 18 -3.71 11.46 14.45
CA VAL A 18 -3.29 10.57 15.54
C VAL A 18 -1.93 9.95 15.25
N LEU A 19 -1.71 9.46 14.03
CA LEU A 19 -0.42 8.88 13.64
C LEU A 19 0.70 9.94 13.64
N ASP A 20 0.38 11.18 13.26
CA ASP A 20 1.34 12.28 13.26
C ASP A 20 1.83 12.61 14.69
N ALA A 21 0.93 12.54 15.68
CA ALA A 21 1.26 12.74 17.08
C ALA A 21 2.19 11.66 17.68
N ALA A 22 2.33 10.50 17.02
CA ALA A 22 3.23 9.42 17.39
C ALA A 22 4.54 9.48 16.56
N PRO A 23 5.64 10.09 17.08
CA PRO A 23 6.87 10.29 16.30
C PRO A 23 7.61 8.98 15.99
N ASN A 24 7.32 7.90 16.71
CA ASN A 24 7.84 6.56 16.49
C ASN A 24 7.09 5.78 15.39
N VAL A 25 5.96 6.29 14.89
CA VAL A 25 5.27 5.69 13.75
C VAL A 25 5.87 6.25 12.46
N VAL A 26 6.49 5.38 11.67
CA VAL A 26 7.15 5.72 10.40
C VAL A 26 6.46 5.11 9.18
N ALA A 27 5.64 4.09 9.39
CA ALA A 27 4.81 3.50 8.36
C ALA A 27 3.51 2.92 8.94
N ALA A 28 2.51 2.78 8.08
CA ALA A 28 1.26 2.10 8.36
C ALA A 28 0.94 1.17 7.18
N MET A 29 0.62 -0.09 7.48
CA MET A 29 0.21 -1.08 6.47
C MET A 29 -1.30 -1.28 6.56
N ASN A 30 -1.97 -1.36 5.42
CA ASN A 30 -3.41 -1.60 5.34
C ASN A 30 -3.78 -2.51 4.15
N GLY A 31 -5.07 -2.85 4.10
CA GLY A 31 -5.73 -3.62 3.05
C GLY A 31 -7.02 -2.94 2.63
N HIS A 32 -8.03 -3.73 2.28
CA HIS A 32 -9.43 -3.32 1.99
C HIS A 32 -9.69 -2.66 0.64
N MET A 33 -8.79 -1.86 0.05
CA MET A 33 -9.10 -1.17 -1.22
C MET A 33 -8.79 -1.99 -2.47
N HIS A 34 -8.23 -3.20 -2.31
CA HIS A 34 -7.95 -4.17 -3.37
C HIS A 34 -6.92 -3.76 -4.44
N TYR A 35 -6.51 -2.49 -4.53
CA TYR A 35 -5.41 -2.03 -5.40
C TYR A 35 -4.07 -1.93 -4.64
N ASN A 36 -2.96 -1.75 -5.37
CA ASN A 36 -1.64 -1.56 -4.80
C ASN A 36 -1.29 -0.07 -4.75
N GLU A 37 -0.88 0.44 -3.60
CA GLU A 37 -0.52 1.86 -3.49
C GLU A 37 0.45 2.10 -2.35
N VAL A 38 1.34 3.07 -2.53
CA VAL A 38 2.13 3.67 -1.48
C VAL A 38 2.01 5.19 -1.52
N ALA A 39 1.57 5.75 -0.38
CA ALA A 39 1.51 7.19 -0.18
C ALA A 39 2.41 7.60 0.99
N THR A 40 2.88 8.85 0.99
CA THR A 40 3.61 9.42 2.12
C THR A 40 2.88 10.64 2.66
N HIS A 41 2.75 10.71 3.98
CA HIS A 41 2.18 11.86 4.68
C HIS A 41 3.06 12.24 5.87
N LYS A 42 3.68 13.43 5.83
CA LYS A 42 4.56 13.94 6.91
C LYS A 42 5.61 12.92 7.37
N GLY A 43 6.21 12.19 6.42
CA GLY A 43 7.22 11.16 6.69
C GLY A 43 6.67 9.81 7.16
N ILE A 44 5.35 9.63 7.26
CA ILE A 44 4.70 8.33 7.48
C ILE A 44 4.43 7.71 6.12
N THR A 45 4.95 6.49 5.89
CA THR A 45 4.70 5.71 4.67
C THR A 45 3.43 4.88 4.85
N CYS A 46 2.37 5.19 4.13
CA CYS A 46 1.12 4.45 4.10
C CYS A 46 1.15 3.44 2.96
N ILE A 47 1.11 2.15 3.28
CA ILE A 47 1.26 1.05 2.32
C ILE A 47 -0.07 0.30 2.24
N GLN A 48 -0.71 0.37 1.08
CA GLN A 48 -1.91 -0.38 0.73
C GLN A 48 -1.51 -1.64 -0.02
N ASN A 49 -1.97 -2.79 0.45
CA ASN A 49 -1.69 -4.06 -0.19
C ASN A 49 -2.81 -4.47 -1.15
N PRO A 50 -2.48 -4.90 -2.38
CA PRO A 50 -3.48 -5.45 -3.27
C PRO A 50 -4.03 -6.76 -2.69
N ALA A 51 -5.29 -7.03 -2.99
CA ALA A 51 -5.93 -8.30 -2.67
C ALA A 51 -7.04 -8.53 -3.68
N PHE A 52 -7.19 -9.78 -4.13
CA PHE A 52 -8.43 -10.26 -4.72
C PHE A 52 -9.15 -11.05 -3.63
N ALA A 53 -10.47 -10.85 -3.49
CA ALA A 53 -11.23 -11.56 -2.46
C ALA A 53 -11.30 -13.07 -2.76
N GLU A 54 -11.34 -13.40 -4.04
CA GLU A 54 -11.55 -14.74 -4.57
C GLU A 54 -10.22 -15.50 -4.72
N TRP A 55 -9.13 -14.80 -5.07
CA TRP A 55 -7.84 -15.44 -5.37
C TRP A 55 -6.63 -14.58 -4.96
N PRO A 56 -5.58 -15.14 -4.32
CA PRO A 56 -4.38 -14.38 -4.05
C PRO A 56 -3.66 -14.06 -5.38
N ASN A 57 -3.53 -12.78 -5.73
CA ASN A 57 -2.92 -12.29 -6.98
C ASN A 57 -1.52 -11.68 -6.75
N ALA A 58 -1.32 -11.05 -5.60
CA ALA A 58 -0.06 -10.45 -5.21
C ALA A 58 0.08 -10.39 -3.69
N TYR A 59 1.31 -10.33 -3.21
CA TYR A 59 1.64 -10.13 -1.80
C TYR A 59 2.85 -9.23 -1.68
N ARG A 60 2.99 -8.56 -0.53
CA ARG A 60 4.15 -7.72 -0.23
C ARG A 60 5.11 -8.46 0.68
N MET A 61 6.38 -8.49 0.30
CA MET A 61 7.47 -9.02 1.09
C MET A 61 8.14 -7.86 1.81
N CYS A 62 8.09 -7.85 3.15
CA CYS A 62 8.77 -6.85 3.97
C CYS A 62 9.99 -7.46 4.68
N ARG A 63 11.16 -6.85 4.51
CA ARG A 63 12.40 -7.20 5.20
C ARG A 63 12.72 -6.10 6.18
N VAL A 64 12.76 -6.42 7.46
CA VAL A 64 13.01 -5.45 8.54
C VAL A 64 14.44 -5.61 9.03
N TYR A 65 15.18 -4.51 8.98
CA TYR A 65 16.55 -4.35 9.48
C TYR A 65 16.53 -3.42 10.71
N PRO A 66 17.64 -3.29 11.45
CA PRO A 66 17.67 -2.41 12.62
C PRO A 66 17.35 -0.94 12.33
N ASP A 67 17.66 -0.46 11.11
CA ASP A 67 17.56 0.94 10.71
C ASP A 67 16.48 1.23 9.66
N ARG A 68 15.98 0.21 8.97
CA ARG A 68 15.03 0.36 7.86
C ARG A 68 14.15 -0.87 7.66
N MET A 69 13.04 -0.67 6.97
CA MET A 69 12.26 -1.73 6.34
C MET A 69 12.37 -1.58 4.83
N GLU A 70 12.78 -2.64 4.14
CA GLU A 70 12.69 -2.74 2.69
C GLU A 70 11.44 -3.55 2.32
N TRP A 71 10.78 -3.19 1.23
CA TRP A 71 9.61 -3.92 0.78
C TRP A 71 9.53 -4.00 -0.74
N GLU A 72 8.92 -5.07 -1.23
CA GLU A 72 8.62 -5.28 -2.65
C GLU A 72 7.30 -6.02 -2.81
N VAL A 73 6.59 -5.75 -3.92
CA VAL A 73 5.38 -6.47 -4.32
C VAL A 73 5.79 -7.64 -5.21
N ARG A 74 5.26 -8.83 -4.90
CA ARG A 74 5.42 -10.04 -5.70
C ARG A 74 4.06 -10.48 -6.22
N GLN A 75 3.97 -10.74 -7.51
CA GLN A 75 2.79 -11.33 -8.10
C GLN A 75 2.88 -12.86 -8.02
N LEU A 76 1.74 -13.51 -7.81
CA LEU A 76 1.65 -14.95 -7.93
C LEU A 76 1.57 -15.34 -9.41
N PRO A 77 2.38 -16.30 -9.88
CA PRO A 77 2.48 -16.62 -11.30
C PRO A 77 1.24 -17.31 -11.86
N ASN A 78 0.33 -17.80 -11.01
CA ASN A 78 -0.86 -18.52 -11.44
C ASN A 78 -2.02 -17.57 -11.77
N ARG A 79 -2.01 -17.03 -12.98
CA ARG A 79 -3.12 -16.22 -13.55
C ARG A 79 -4.25 -17.07 -14.16
N GLY A 80 -4.19 -18.39 -14.04
CA GLY A 80 -5.05 -19.34 -14.78
C GLY A 80 -6.53 -19.35 -14.38
N LEU A 81 -6.93 -18.60 -13.35
CA LEU A 81 -8.26 -18.70 -12.73
C LEU A 81 -9.08 -17.39 -12.74
N ILE A 82 -8.77 -16.46 -13.63
CA ILE A 82 -9.50 -15.17 -13.77
C ILE A 82 -10.88 -15.36 -14.46
N ARG A 83 -11.41 -16.58 -14.60
CA ARG A 83 -12.45 -16.85 -15.59
C ARG A 83 -13.89 -16.97 -15.08
N GLU A 84 -14.16 -17.11 -13.78
CA GLU A 84 -15.51 -17.57 -13.36
C GLU A 84 -16.24 -16.76 -12.27
N GLU A 85 -15.58 -15.97 -11.42
CA GLU A 85 -16.26 -15.23 -10.32
C GLU A 85 -15.95 -13.73 -10.35
N PHE A 86 -16.25 -13.05 -11.45
CA PHE A 86 -15.78 -11.68 -11.59
C PHE A 86 -16.77 -10.72 -12.25
N ILE A 87 -16.86 -9.49 -11.74
CA ILE A 87 -17.51 -8.32 -12.38
C ILE A 87 -16.45 -7.68 -13.27
N PRO A 88 -16.32 -8.05 -14.56
CA PRO A 88 -15.17 -7.75 -15.46
C PRO A 88 -14.63 -6.32 -15.38
N GLU A 89 -15.50 -5.37 -15.08
CA GLU A 89 -15.22 -3.95 -14.91
C GLU A 89 -14.24 -3.64 -13.75
N LEU A 90 -14.17 -4.47 -12.70
CA LEU A 90 -13.35 -4.18 -11.51
C LEU A 90 -11.96 -4.88 -11.52
N ALA A 91 -11.66 -5.77 -12.48
CA ALA A 91 -10.54 -6.74 -12.35
C ALA A 91 -9.23 -6.03 -12.51
N LEU A 92 -9.24 -5.10 -13.46
CA LEU A 92 -8.12 -4.25 -13.76
C LEU A 92 -7.81 -3.36 -12.56
N ALA A 93 -8.84 -2.82 -11.87
CA ALA A 93 -8.68 -1.95 -10.71
C ALA A 93 -7.90 -2.62 -9.56
N TRP A 94 -8.12 -3.92 -9.34
CA TRP A 94 -7.53 -4.67 -8.22
C TRP A 94 -6.08 -5.13 -8.46
N GLN A 95 -5.49 -4.75 -9.58
CA GLN A 95 -4.06 -4.95 -9.88
C GLN A 95 -3.31 -3.64 -10.14
N LEU A 96 -3.99 -2.50 -10.00
CA LEU A 96 -3.39 -1.21 -10.29
C LEU A 96 -2.37 -0.85 -9.21
N SER A 97 -1.13 -0.68 -9.64
CA SER A 97 -0.26 0.30 -9.01
C SER A 97 -0.70 1.67 -9.53
N THR A 98 -0.92 2.60 -8.61
CA THR A 98 -1.42 3.94 -8.91
C THR A 98 -0.30 4.91 -9.28
N ASP A 99 0.93 4.65 -8.81
CA ASP A 99 2.13 5.45 -9.05
C ASP A 99 3.39 4.56 -9.22
N GLU A 100 4.46 5.11 -9.84
CA GLU A 100 5.70 4.38 -10.15
C GLU A 100 6.41 3.81 -8.89
N GLY A 101 6.17 4.39 -7.72
CA GLY A 101 6.78 4.00 -6.45
C GLY A 101 6.08 2.84 -5.72
N ASP A 102 5.00 2.27 -6.27
CA ASP A 102 4.14 1.34 -5.51
C ASP A 102 4.68 -0.10 -5.47
N LEU A 103 5.67 -0.44 -6.31
CA LEU A 103 6.15 -1.81 -6.49
C LEU A 103 7.27 -2.20 -5.51
N ALA A 104 8.09 -1.25 -5.08
CA ALA A 104 9.13 -1.49 -4.09
C ALA A 104 9.57 -0.18 -3.42
N GLY A 105 10.16 -0.29 -2.23
CA GLY A 105 10.66 0.87 -1.54
C GLY A 105 11.35 0.56 -0.21
N THR A 106 11.68 1.64 0.50
CA THR A 106 12.35 1.58 1.79
C THR A 106 11.74 2.59 2.75
N VAL A 107 11.60 2.21 4.02
CA VAL A 107 11.16 3.08 5.12
C VAL A 107 12.26 3.12 6.15
N ASN A 108 12.77 4.31 6.49
CA ASN A 108 13.72 4.48 7.58
C ASN A 108 13.00 4.34 8.93
N LEU A 109 13.56 3.57 9.86
CA LEU A 109 12.99 3.34 11.20
C LEU A 109 13.43 4.38 12.23
N ALA A 110 14.26 5.34 11.85
CA ALA A 110 14.59 6.48 12.70
C ALA A 110 13.31 7.27 13.05
N PRO A 111 13.16 7.74 14.31
CA PRO A 111 12.03 8.58 14.70
C PRO A 111 11.89 9.79 13.79
N ARG A 112 10.65 10.14 13.43
CA ARG A 112 10.38 11.32 12.61
C ARG A 112 10.75 12.58 13.39
N ALA A 113 11.44 13.53 12.74
CA ALA A 113 11.65 14.85 13.33
C ALA A 113 10.28 15.51 13.55
N LYS A 114 10.01 15.99 14.77
CA LYS A 114 8.82 16.81 15.04
C LYS A 114 8.96 18.10 14.23
N LYS A 115 8.05 18.31 13.29
CA LYS A 115 7.88 19.60 12.59
C LYS A 115 6.94 20.49 13.37
#